data_AF-A0A957D5G9-F1
#
_entry.id   AF-A0A957D5G9-F1
#
_cell.length_a   1.000
_cell.length_b   1.000
_cell.length_c   1.000
_cell.angle_alpha   90.00
_cell.angle_beta   90.00
_cell.angle_gamma   90.00
#
_symmetry.space_group_name_H-M   'P 1'
#
loop_
_entity.id
_entity.type
_entity.pdbx_description
1 polymer ?
#
loop_
_entity_poly.entity_id
_entity_poly.type
_entity_poly.pdbx_seq_one_letter_code
_entity_poly.pdbx_strand_id
1 'polypeptide(L)'
;MTQPLASALKPIADTIRVLVMDAVQRANSGHPGMPMGMADVASLLWAKYLKFDPRHPQWPDRDRFILSAGHGSMLLYALLHLSGYDLPMEELQNFRQWGSRTPGHPEHGHTVGVETTTGPLGQGISNAVGFAMAEQWLAQKFNRPEFPMVDHRTFVIAGDGDLMEGISHEAAALAGHLGLSKLIVLYDDNGISIDGKTTLAFTEDVLARFAAYG
;
A
#
# COMPACT_ATOMS: atom_id res chain seq x y z
N MET A 1 -29.81 4.20 9.76
CA MET A 1 -29.23 5.54 9.91
C MET A 1 -27.78 5.45 9.44
N THR A 2 -27.48 5.89 8.23
CA THR A 2 -26.10 5.91 7.71
C THR A 2 -25.39 7.12 8.28
N GLN A 3 -24.42 6.90 9.18
CA GLN A 3 -23.48 7.97 9.52
C GLN A 3 -22.75 8.40 8.24
N PRO A 4 -22.58 9.72 7.98
CA PRO A 4 -21.78 10.18 6.86
C PRO A 4 -20.38 9.56 6.93
N LEU A 5 -19.84 9.11 5.79
CA LEU A 5 -18.51 8.49 5.75
C LEU A 5 -17.45 9.35 6.45
N ALA A 6 -17.54 10.68 6.31
CA ALA A 6 -16.65 11.63 6.98
C ALA A 6 -16.63 11.49 8.51
N SER A 7 -17.77 11.19 9.17
CA SER A 7 -17.81 10.98 10.62
C SER A 7 -17.28 9.62 11.06
N ALA A 8 -17.22 8.64 10.14
CA ALA A 8 -16.71 7.30 10.41
C ALA A 8 -15.20 7.14 10.14
N LEU A 9 -14.59 7.99 9.30
CA LEU A 9 -13.17 7.88 8.94
C LEU A 9 -12.23 8.01 10.15
N LYS A 10 -12.49 8.95 11.05
CA LYS A 10 -11.65 9.12 12.25
C LYS A 10 -11.68 7.89 13.16
N PRO A 11 -12.85 7.33 13.54
CA PRO A 11 -12.91 6.06 14.26
C PRO A 11 -12.18 4.90 13.58
N ILE A 12 -12.26 4.80 12.24
CA ILE A 12 -11.55 3.75 11.47
C ILE A 12 -10.03 3.94 11.60
N ALA A 13 -9.53 5.16 11.36
CA ALA A 13 -8.11 5.46 11.46
C ALA A 13 -7.57 5.25 12.88
N ASP A 14 -8.32 5.66 13.90
CA ASP A 14 -7.94 5.44 15.31
C ASP A 14 -7.95 3.95 15.68
N THR A 15 -8.88 3.17 15.11
CA THR A 15 -8.89 1.71 15.29
C THR A 15 -7.64 1.08 14.68
N ILE A 16 -7.25 1.50 13.47
CA ILE A 16 -5.99 1.06 12.84
C ILE A 16 -4.79 1.40 13.74
N ARG A 17 -4.71 2.63 14.25
CA ARG A 17 -3.63 3.06 15.16
C ARG A 17 -3.54 2.17 16.40
N VAL A 18 -4.68 1.87 17.03
CA VAL A 18 -4.72 1.00 18.22
C VAL A 18 -4.27 -0.41 17.88
N LEU A 19 -4.78 -1.01 16.79
CA LEU A 19 -4.36 -2.34 16.35
C LEU A 19 -2.85 -2.42 16.07
N VAL A 20 -2.28 -1.39 15.44
CA VAL A 20 -0.84 -1.29 15.20
C VAL A 20 -0.08 -1.26 16.52
N MET A 21 -0.45 -0.35 17.45
CA MET A 21 0.24 -0.20 18.73
C MET A 21 0.19 -1.51 19.53
N ASP A 22 -0.98 -2.12 19.63
CA ASP A 22 -1.18 -3.35 20.41
C ASP A 22 -0.42 -4.54 19.83
N ALA A 23 -0.46 -4.75 18.50
CA ALA A 23 0.21 -5.87 17.86
C ALA A 23 1.75 -5.74 17.92
N VAL A 24 2.28 -4.53 17.65
CA VAL A 24 3.72 -4.26 17.75
C VAL A 24 4.20 -4.43 19.20
N GLN A 25 3.44 -3.92 20.18
CA GLN A 25 3.77 -4.07 21.59
C GLN A 25 3.74 -5.52 22.03
N ARG A 26 2.72 -6.28 21.63
CA ARG A 26 2.57 -7.71 21.95
C ARG A 26 3.70 -8.55 21.35
N ALA A 27 4.09 -8.26 20.11
CA ALA A 27 5.22 -8.91 19.45
C ALA A 27 6.58 -8.49 20.03
N ASN A 28 6.62 -7.37 20.77
CA ASN A 28 7.84 -6.68 21.18
C ASN A 28 8.79 -6.43 19.98
N SER A 29 8.20 -6.19 18.81
CA SER A 29 8.89 -6.11 17.51
C SER A 29 7.97 -5.47 16.48
N GLY A 30 8.51 -4.56 15.66
CA GLY A 30 7.79 -3.92 14.56
C GLY A 30 7.97 -2.42 14.50
N HIS A 31 7.30 -1.78 13.53
CA HIS A 31 7.44 -0.35 13.23
C HIS A 31 6.09 0.34 13.37
N PRO A 32 5.81 1.05 14.48
CA PRO A 32 4.51 1.65 14.69
C PRO A 32 4.35 3.01 13.99
N GLY A 33 5.45 3.73 13.72
CA GLY A 33 5.43 5.11 13.20
C GLY A 33 4.69 5.26 11.87
N MET A 34 5.19 4.63 10.81
CA MET A 34 4.60 4.71 9.47
C MET A 34 3.12 4.28 9.44
N PRO A 35 2.71 3.13 10.03
CA PRO A 35 1.29 2.77 10.09
C PRO A 35 0.40 3.80 10.78
N MET A 36 0.87 4.44 11.86
CA MET A 36 0.08 5.46 12.55
C MET A 36 -0.03 6.77 11.77
N GLY A 37 1.02 7.16 11.05
CA GLY A 37 1.05 8.34 10.18
C GLY A 37 0.11 8.20 8.99
N MET A 38 0.14 7.03 8.33
CA MET A 38 -0.67 6.77 7.14
C MET A 38 -2.10 6.28 7.41
N ALA A 39 -2.50 6.12 8.68
CA ALA A 39 -3.82 5.58 9.03
C ALA A 39 -4.99 6.38 8.43
N ASP A 40 -4.94 7.72 8.43
CA ASP A 40 -6.04 8.54 7.89
C ASP A 40 -6.15 8.39 6.36
N VAL A 41 -5.01 8.46 5.66
CA VAL A 41 -4.94 8.32 4.20
C VAL A 41 -5.38 6.92 3.78
N ALA A 42 -4.88 5.88 4.45
CA ALA A 42 -5.21 4.51 4.15
C ALA A 42 -6.68 4.20 4.45
N SER A 43 -7.24 4.74 5.55
CA SER A 43 -8.67 4.60 5.87
C SER A 43 -9.54 5.20 4.77
N LEU A 44 -9.21 6.40 4.29
CA LEU A 44 -9.96 7.04 3.21
C LEU A 44 -9.85 6.24 1.89
N LEU A 45 -8.63 5.80 1.54
CA LEU A 45 -8.42 4.97 0.35
C LEU A 45 -9.28 3.70 0.41
N TRP A 46 -9.15 2.91 1.47
CA TRP A 46 -9.81 1.62 1.58
C TRP A 46 -11.32 1.71 1.79
N ALA A 47 -11.82 2.72 2.52
CA ALA A 47 -13.24 2.85 2.78
C ALA A 47 -14.03 3.50 1.62
N LYS A 48 -13.36 4.24 0.73
CA LYS A 48 -14.04 5.05 -0.29
C LYS A 48 -13.61 4.77 -1.72
N TYR A 49 -12.31 4.61 -1.95
CA TYR A 49 -11.75 4.69 -3.29
C TYR A 49 -11.30 3.34 -3.84
N LEU A 50 -10.82 2.42 -3.01
CA LEU A 50 -10.30 1.13 -3.44
C LEU A 50 -11.45 0.21 -3.87
N LYS A 51 -11.39 -0.31 -5.10
CA LYS A 51 -12.35 -1.27 -5.66
C LYS A 51 -11.89 -2.69 -5.37
N PHE A 52 -12.47 -3.38 -4.39
CA PHE A 52 -12.10 -4.75 -4.05
C PHE A 52 -13.31 -5.53 -3.48
N ASP A 53 -13.20 -6.85 -3.43
CA ASP A 53 -14.13 -7.71 -2.68
C ASP A 53 -13.31 -8.67 -1.81
N PRO A 54 -13.33 -8.54 -0.48
CA PRO A 54 -12.56 -9.40 0.43
C PRO A 54 -12.96 -10.88 0.35
N ARG A 55 -14.19 -11.18 -0.11
CA ARG A 55 -14.68 -12.56 -0.31
C ARG A 55 -14.14 -13.18 -1.60
N HIS A 56 -13.67 -12.35 -2.53
CA HIS A 56 -13.10 -12.75 -3.81
C HIS A 56 -11.73 -12.07 -4.03
N PRO A 57 -10.73 -12.36 -3.18
CA PRO A 57 -9.42 -11.70 -3.23
C PRO A 57 -8.67 -11.95 -4.55
N GLN A 58 -9.09 -12.96 -5.33
CA GLN A 58 -8.54 -13.28 -6.65
C GLN A 58 -9.31 -12.66 -7.82
N TRP A 59 -10.35 -11.84 -7.57
CA TRP A 59 -11.10 -11.16 -8.62
C TRP A 59 -10.14 -10.44 -9.59
N PRO A 60 -10.10 -10.81 -10.88
CA PRO A 60 -9.09 -10.29 -11.79
C PRO A 60 -9.08 -8.77 -11.94
N ASP A 61 -10.24 -8.12 -11.85
CA ASP A 61 -10.38 -6.68 -12.09
C ASP A 61 -10.55 -5.85 -10.80
N ARG A 62 -10.16 -6.36 -9.62
CA ARG A 62 -10.03 -5.52 -8.41
C ARG A 62 -8.90 -4.48 -8.59
N ASP A 63 -8.98 -3.35 -7.91
CA ASP A 63 -7.81 -2.48 -7.76
C ASP A 63 -6.68 -3.21 -7.03
N ARG A 64 -5.44 -2.89 -7.39
CA ARG A 64 -4.25 -3.43 -6.74
C ARG A 64 -3.77 -2.45 -5.68
N PHE A 65 -3.47 -2.94 -4.48
CA PHE A 65 -2.86 -2.16 -3.41
C PHE A 65 -1.52 -2.76 -3.02
N ILE A 66 -0.46 -1.97 -3.13
CA ILE A 66 0.89 -2.35 -2.75
C ILE A 66 1.37 -1.44 -1.59
N LEU A 67 1.98 -2.03 -0.58
CA LEU A 67 2.69 -1.30 0.46
C LEU A 67 4.19 -1.40 0.18
N SER A 68 4.77 -0.41 -0.51
CA SER A 68 6.21 -0.40 -0.84
C SER A 68 7.06 -0.26 0.41
N ALA A 69 6.64 0.63 1.31
CA ALA A 69 7.16 0.78 2.66
C ALA A 69 6.75 -0.42 3.54
N GLY A 70 7.22 -1.62 3.19
CA GLY A 70 6.81 -2.90 3.77
C GLY A 70 7.05 -3.02 5.27
N HIS A 71 7.92 -2.18 5.84
CA HIS A 71 8.14 -2.11 7.28
C HIS A 71 6.86 -1.74 8.05
N GLY A 72 5.91 -1.04 7.41
CA GLY A 72 4.58 -0.70 7.92
C GLY A 72 3.54 -1.82 7.81
N SER A 73 3.97 -3.09 7.76
CA SER A 73 3.12 -4.27 7.52
C SER A 73 1.84 -4.34 8.36
N MET A 74 1.89 -3.93 9.64
CA MET A 74 0.69 -3.92 10.50
C MET A 74 -0.41 -2.97 10.01
N LEU A 75 -0.09 -1.92 9.25
CA LEU A 75 -1.11 -1.10 8.57
C LEU A 75 -1.92 -1.96 7.60
N LEU A 76 -1.22 -2.68 6.72
CA LEU A 76 -1.83 -3.56 5.72
C LEU A 76 -2.63 -4.67 6.39
N TYR A 77 -2.10 -5.32 7.42
CA TYR A 77 -2.82 -6.38 8.13
C TYR A 77 -4.07 -5.87 8.84
N ALA A 78 -4.01 -4.69 9.47
CA ALA A 78 -5.19 -4.07 10.07
C ALA A 78 -6.26 -3.74 9.00
N LEU A 79 -5.86 -3.21 7.84
CA LEU A 79 -6.78 -2.92 6.73
C LEU A 79 -7.43 -4.18 6.17
N LEU A 80 -6.65 -5.25 5.96
CA LEU A 80 -7.15 -6.55 5.50
C LEU A 80 -8.15 -7.14 6.49
N HIS A 81 -7.83 -7.12 7.79
CA HIS A 81 -8.72 -7.58 8.85
C HIS A 81 -10.03 -6.79 8.88
N LEU A 82 -9.94 -5.45 8.96
CA LEU A 82 -11.11 -4.57 9.09
C LEU A 82 -11.99 -4.58 7.84
N SER A 83 -11.41 -4.80 6.67
CA SER A 83 -12.16 -4.91 5.41
C SER A 83 -12.76 -6.30 5.17
N GLY A 84 -12.51 -7.27 6.05
CA GLY A 84 -13.18 -8.56 6.04
C GLY A 84 -12.49 -9.64 5.20
N TYR A 85 -11.21 -9.48 4.87
CA TYR A 85 -10.41 -10.59 4.34
C TYR A 85 -10.34 -11.71 5.40
N ASP A 86 -10.00 -12.93 4.96
CA ASP A 86 -9.73 -14.06 5.85
C ASP A 86 -8.41 -13.86 6.62
N LEU A 87 -8.39 -12.88 7.51
CA LEU A 87 -7.29 -12.54 8.40
C LEU A 87 -7.89 -12.19 9.76
N PRO A 88 -8.21 -13.19 10.60
CA PRO A 88 -8.91 -12.96 11.86
C PRO A 88 -8.05 -12.19 12.87
N MET A 89 -8.69 -11.66 13.92
CA MET A 89 -8.01 -10.89 14.97
C MET A 89 -6.86 -11.67 15.63
N GLU A 90 -6.99 -12.99 15.75
CA GLU A 90 -5.95 -13.86 16.29
C GLU A 90 -4.63 -13.77 15.50
N GLU A 91 -4.70 -13.61 14.17
CA GLU A 91 -3.51 -13.42 13.35
C GLU A 91 -2.83 -12.08 13.63
N LEU A 92 -3.59 -11.01 13.89
CA LEU A 92 -3.00 -9.73 14.31
C LEU A 92 -2.33 -9.85 15.69
N GLN A 93 -2.92 -10.61 16.61
CA GLN A 93 -2.33 -10.89 17.92
C GLN A 93 -1.07 -11.77 17.83
N ASN A 94 -0.92 -12.52 16.73
CA ASN A 94 0.25 -13.35 16.43
C ASN A 94 1.24 -12.65 15.48
N PHE A 95 1.17 -11.33 15.34
CA PHE A 95 2.12 -10.56 14.52
C PHE A 95 3.58 -10.94 14.83
N ARG A 96 4.35 -11.24 13.77
CA ARG A 96 5.76 -11.67 13.82
C ARG A 96 6.03 -12.97 14.58
N GLN A 97 5.00 -13.74 14.92
CA GLN A 97 5.19 -15.04 15.59
C GLN A 97 5.34 -16.16 14.57
N TRP A 98 6.03 -17.23 14.98
CA TRP A 98 6.25 -18.41 14.14
C TRP A 98 4.92 -19.02 13.68
N GLY A 99 4.80 -19.27 12.38
CA GLY A 99 3.60 -19.87 11.77
C GLY A 99 2.40 -18.93 11.62
N SER A 100 2.51 -17.67 12.07
CA SER A 100 1.47 -16.66 11.84
C SER A 100 1.35 -16.29 10.36
N ARG A 101 0.16 -15.82 9.96
CA ARG A 101 -0.13 -15.24 8.64
C ARG A 101 0.18 -13.74 8.59
N THR A 102 0.86 -13.21 9.59
CA THR A 102 1.21 -11.78 9.76
C THR A 102 2.72 -11.62 10.00
N PRO A 103 3.56 -11.97 9.01
CA PRO A 103 5.01 -11.88 9.11
C PRO A 103 5.50 -10.43 9.31
N GLY A 104 6.80 -10.26 9.55
CA GLY A 104 7.36 -8.94 9.85
C GLY A 104 7.24 -7.93 8.71
N HIS A 105 7.27 -8.40 7.48
CA HIS A 105 7.00 -7.65 6.25
C HIS A 105 5.96 -8.42 5.41
N PRO A 106 5.20 -7.78 4.51
CA PRO A 106 4.17 -8.45 3.72
C PRO A 106 4.79 -9.54 2.84
N GLU A 107 4.17 -10.73 2.83
CA GLU A 107 4.61 -11.87 2.02
C GLU A 107 3.46 -12.36 1.13
N HIS A 108 3.65 -12.28 -0.19
CA HIS A 108 2.70 -12.77 -1.17
C HIS A 108 2.53 -14.29 -1.09
N GLY A 109 1.29 -14.76 -1.20
CA GLY A 109 0.94 -16.18 -1.07
C GLY A 109 0.86 -16.68 0.38
N HIS A 110 1.45 -15.96 1.34
CA HIS A 110 1.39 -16.28 2.77
C HIS A 110 0.20 -15.59 3.47
N THR A 111 0.03 -14.29 3.24
CA THR A 111 -1.11 -13.52 3.76
C THR A 111 -2.11 -13.24 2.64
N VAL A 112 -3.40 -13.53 2.87
CA VAL A 112 -4.45 -13.25 1.89
C VAL A 112 -4.61 -11.74 1.68
N GLY A 113 -4.73 -11.31 0.42
CA GLY A 113 -4.84 -9.89 0.06
C GLY A 113 -3.51 -9.12 -0.01
N VAL A 114 -2.37 -9.76 0.27
CA VAL A 114 -1.04 -9.18 -0.02
C VAL A 114 -0.69 -9.42 -1.49
N GLU A 115 -0.64 -8.33 -2.26
CA GLU A 115 -0.42 -8.38 -3.73
C GLU A 115 1.00 -8.78 -4.12
N THR A 116 2.01 -8.35 -3.37
CA THR A 116 3.43 -8.67 -3.61
C THR A 116 4.20 -8.67 -2.29
N THR A 117 5.32 -9.40 -2.24
CA THR A 117 6.22 -9.39 -1.09
C THR A 117 7.06 -8.10 -1.13
N THR A 118 6.98 -7.30 -0.06
CA THR A 118 7.80 -6.09 0.09
C THR A 118 8.62 -6.14 1.37
N GLY A 119 9.63 -5.29 1.47
CA GLY A 119 10.61 -5.32 2.57
C GLY A 119 11.90 -4.64 2.12
N PRO A 120 12.53 -5.12 1.03
CA PRO A 120 13.53 -4.35 0.31
C PRO A 120 12.88 -3.10 -0.30
N LEU A 121 13.34 -1.92 0.14
CA LEU A 121 12.78 -0.62 -0.27
C LEU A 121 12.90 -0.40 -1.79
N GLY A 122 12.00 0.39 -2.35
CA GLY A 122 11.95 0.73 -3.78
C GLY A 122 11.36 -0.36 -4.68
N GLN A 123 11.39 -1.64 -4.27
CA GLN A 123 10.85 -2.72 -5.09
C GLN A 123 9.32 -2.72 -5.16
N GLY A 124 8.61 -2.34 -4.10
CA GLY A 124 7.14 -2.34 -4.10
C GLY A 124 6.55 -1.31 -5.06
N ILE A 125 7.07 -0.08 -5.08
CA ILE A 125 6.69 0.94 -6.08
C ILE A 125 7.05 0.49 -7.49
N SER A 126 8.17 -0.21 -7.67
CA SER A 126 8.56 -0.78 -8.96
C SER A 126 7.64 -1.92 -9.40
N ASN A 127 7.17 -2.78 -8.48
CA ASN A 127 6.15 -3.78 -8.76
C ASN A 127 4.83 -3.10 -9.16
N ALA A 128 4.42 -2.03 -8.47
CA ALA A 128 3.22 -1.28 -8.78
C ALA A 128 3.23 -0.73 -10.22
N VAL A 129 4.38 -0.27 -10.72
CA VAL A 129 4.56 0.08 -12.14
C VAL A 129 4.27 -1.12 -13.04
N GLY A 130 4.81 -2.31 -12.73
CA GLY A 130 4.51 -3.54 -13.46
C GLY A 130 3.02 -3.94 -13.45
N PHE A 131 2.33 -3.81 -12.32
CA PHE A 131 0.88 -4.03 -12.22
C PHE A 131 0.10 -3.07 -13.12
N ALA A 132 0.44 -1.78 -13.11
CA ALA A 132 -0.20 -0.79 -13.96
C ALA A 132 0.08 -1.01 -15.45
N MET A 133 1.30 -1.42 -15.82
CA MET A 133 1.63 -1.81 -17.19
C MET A 133 0.79 -3.01 -17.67
N ALA A 134 0.62 -4.01 -16.81
CA ALA A 134 -0.18 -5.19 -17.12
C ALA A 134 -1.66 -4.84 -17.31
N GLU A 135 -2.23 -4.00 -16.44
CA GLU A 135 -3.60 -3.51 -16.58
C GLU A 135 -3.80 -2.78 -17.92
N GLN A 136 -2.93 -1.80 -18.23
CA GLN A 136 -3.03 -1.02 -19.47
C GLN A 136 -2.93 -1.90 -20.71
N TRP A 137 -1.99 -2.86 -20.72
CA TRP A 137 -1.82 -3.79 -21.83
C TRP A 137 -3.03 -4.71 -22.00
N LEU A 138 -3.55 -5.28 -20.91
CA LEU A 138 -4.72 -6.15 -20.93
C LEU A 138 -5.97 -5.38 -21.38
N ALA A 139 -6.17 -4.17 -20.88
CA ALA A 139 -7.26 -3.28 -21.28
C ALA A 139 -7.22 -3.01 -22.79
N GLN A 140 -6.06 -2.62 -23.33
CA GLN A 140 -5.90 -2.38 -24.78
C GLN A 140 -6.16 -3.63 -25.62
N LYS A 141 -5.75 -4.80 -25.12
CA LYS A 141 -5.89 -6.06 -25.85
C LYS A 141 -7.33 -6.58 -25.85
N PHE A 142 -8.01 -6.50 -24.71
CA PHE A 142 -9.25 -7.23 -24.46
C PHE A 142 -10.49 -6.35 -24.39
N ASN A 143 -10.39 -5.07 -24.04
CA ASN A 143 -11.59 -4.22 -23.98
C ASN A 143 -12.18 -4.02 -25.39
N ARG A 144 -13.50 -3.86 -25.42
CA ARG A 144 -14.29 -3.47 -26.60
C ARG A 144 -15.17 -2.28 -26.22
N PRO A 145 -15.68 -1.47 -27.18
CA PRO A 145 -16.42 -0.25 -26.88
C PRO A 145 -17.57 -0.40 -25.86
N GLU A 146 -18.22 -1.57 -25.82
CA GLU A 146 -19.34 -1.85 -24.91
C GLU A 146 -18.97 -2.83 -23.78
N PHE A 147 -17.72 -3.31 -23.74
CA PHE A 147 -17.24 -4.33 -22.81
C PHE A 147 -15.84 -3.98 -22.26
N PRO A 148 -15.75 -3.02 -21.32
CA PRO A 148 -14.51 -2.72 -20.60
C PRO A 148 -14.28 -3.79 -19.53
N MET A 149 -13.70 -4.93 -19.93
CA MET A 149 -13.46 -6.07 -19.04
C MET A 149 -12.31 -5.85 -18.05
N VAL A 150 -11.34 -5.00 -18.42
CA VAL A 150 -10.18 -4.65 -17.60
C VAL A 150 -10.16 -3.15 -17.42
N ASP A 151 -10.45 -2.71 -16.20
CA ASP A 151 -10.51 -1.30 -15.81
C ASP A 151 -10.30 -1.15 -14.30
N HIS A 152 -9.05 -1.29 -13.87
CA HIS A 152 -8.68 -1.15 -12.46
C HIS A 152 -7.44 -0.29 -12.25
N ARG A 153 -7.29 0.25 -11.04
CA ARG A 153 -6.18 1.10 -10.65
C ARG A 153 -5.14 0.31 -9.88
N THR A 154 -3.94 0.85 -9.84
CA THR A 154 -2.88 0.40 -8.95
C THR A 154 -2.53 1.52 -7.99
N PHE A 155 -2.72 1.26 -6.70
CA PHE A 155 -2.33 2.14 -5.62
C PHE A 155 -1.07 1.60 -4.95
N VAL A 156 -0.13 2.49 -4.64
CA VAL A 156 1.04 2.13 -3.84
C VAL A 156 1.30 3.18 -2.77
N ILE A 157 1.53 2.74 -1.54
CA ILE A 157 2.09 3.60 -0.49
C ILE A 157 3.61 3.44 -0.47
N ALA A 158 4.32 4.54 -0.59
CA ALA A 158 5.79 4.60 -0.55
C ALA A 158 6.24 5.64 0.48
N GLY A 159 7.40 5.41 1.11
CA GLY A 159 8.02 6.38 2.02
C GLY A 159 9.33 6.94 1.45
N ASP A 160 10.01 7.79 2.22
CA ASP A 160 11.29 8.39 1.84
C ASP A 160 12.32 7.35 1.38
N GLY A 161 12.42 6.25 2.14
CA GLY A 161 13.36 5.16 1.83
C GLY A 161 13.10 4.50 0.48
N ASP A 162 11.84 4.40 0.04
CA ASP A 162 11.53 3.91 -1.31
C ASP A 162 12.02 4.89 -2.38
N LEU A 163 11.88 6.19 -2.13
CA LEU A 163 12.16 7.25 -3.09
C LEU A 163 13.65 7.63 -3.19
N MET A 164 14.48 7.18 -2.24
CA MET A 164 15.94 7.24 -2.29
C MET A 164 16.56 6.10 -3.11
N GLU A 165 15.87 4.96 -3.22
CA GLU A 165 16.40 3.79 -3.92
C GLU A 165 16.39 3.98 -5.43
N GLY A 166 17.52 3.72 -6.09
CA GLY A 166 17.71 3.94 -7.53
C GLY A 166 16.65 3.27 -8.41
N ILE A 167 16.18 2.08 -8.02
CA ILE A 167 15.15 1.33 -8.74
C ILE A 167 13.82 2.10 -8.82
N SER A 168 13.50 2.94 -7.83
CA SER A 168 12.30 3.78 -7.86
C SER A 168 12.39 4.85 -8.95
N HIS A 169 13.58 5.38 -9.23
CA HIS A 169 13.81 6.34 -10.30
C HIS A 169 13.63 5.68 -11.67
N GLU A 170 14.20 4.49 -11.86
CA GLU A 170 14.04 3.71 -13.09
C GLU A 170 12.57 3.42 -13.38
N ALA A 171 11.85 2.93 -12.37
CA ALA A 171 10.45 2.58 -12.49
C ALA A 171 9.55 3.80 -12.70
N ALA A 172 9.76 4.89 -11.96
CA ALA A 172 8.97 6.12 -12.09
C ALA A 172 9.20 6.81 -13.44
N ALA A 173 10.45 6.89 -13.91
CA ALA A 173 10.78 7.42 -15.24
C ALA A 173 10.09 6.60 -16.36
N LEU A 174 10.11 5.27 -16.24
CA LEU A 174 9.40 4.40 -17.18
C LEU A 174 7.88 4.60 -17.13
N ALA A 175 7.31 4.72 -15.92
CA ALA A 175 5.87 4.91 -15.74
C ALA A 175 5.37 6.22 -16.36
N GLY A 176 6.10 7.32 -16.16
CA GLY A 176 5.82 8.61 -16.78
C GLY A 176 5.94 8.55 -18.31
N HIS A 177 7.02 7.95 -18.84
CA HIS A 177 7.18 7.74 -20.28
C HIS A 177 6.04 6.94 -20.92
N LEU A 178 5.53 5.92 -20.23
CA LEU A 178 4.44 5.05 -20.70
C LEU A 178 3.03 5.65 -20.47
N GLY A 179 2.92 6.79 -19.78
CA GLY A 179 1.64 7.45 -19.50
C GLY A 179 0.69 6.60 -18.65
N LEU A 180 1.21 5.90 -17.62
CA LEU A 180 0.45 4.98 -16.77
C LEU A 180 -0.53 5.71 -15.82
N SER A 181 -1.56 6.33 -16.38
CA SER A 181 -2.53 7.22 -15.67
C SER A 181 -3.35 6.55 -14.56
N LYS A 182 -3.36 5.22 -14.48
CA LYS A 182 -4.05 4.44 -13.45
C LYS A 182 -3.14 3.99 -12.30
N LEU A 183 -1.86 4.35 -12.34
CA LEU A 183 -0.93 4.20 -11.22
C LEU A 183 -1.03 5.44 -10.31
N ILE A 184 -1.25 5.22 -9.02
CA ILE A 184 -1.38 6.28 -8.01
C ILE A 184 -0.40 5.98 -6.87
N VAL A 185 0.60 6.84 -6.71
CA VAL A 185 1.56 6.78 -5.61
C VAL A 185 1.10 7.69 -4.48
N LEU A 186 0.95 7.13 -3.29
CA LEU A 186 0.70 7.84 -2.04
C LEU A 186 2.03 7.89 -1.27
N TYR A 187 2.67 9.05 -1.29
CA TYR A 187 3.95 9.26 -0.62
C TYR A 187 3.72 9.72 0.83
N ASP A 188 4.21 8.93 1.79
CA ASP A 188 4.31 9.29 3.21
C ASP A 188 5.51 10.23 3.42
N ASP A 189 5.32 11.51 3.09
CA ASP A 189 6.30 12.57 3.32
C ASP A 189 6.22 13.07 4.77
N ASN A 190 6.91 12.36 5.67
CA ASN A 190 6.93 12.67 7.10
C ASN A 190 8.25 13.30 7.57
N GLY A 191 9.23 13.44 6.66
CA GLY A 191 10.53 14.05 6.93
C GLY A 191 11.47 13.23 7.81
N ILE A 192 11.20 11.93 8.00
CA ILE A 192 11.96 11.02 8.87
C ILE A 192 12.34 9.74 8.12
N SER A 193 13.63 9.39 8.16
CA SER A 193 14.15 8.06 7.84
C SER A 193 14.63 7.35 9.11
N ILE A 194 15.19 6.15 8.96
CA ILE A 194 15.68 5.35 10.11
C ILE A 194 16.75 6.11 10.92
N ASP A 195 17.66 6.81 10.24
CA ASP A 195 18.78 7.52 10.88
C ASP A 195 18.39 8.90 11.45
N GLY A 196 17.15 9.35 11.22
CA GLY A 196 16.63 10.62 11.75
C GLY A 196 15.96 11.47 10.68
N LYS A 197 16.16 12.80 10.74
CA LYS A 197 15.57 13.70 9.76
C LYS A 197 16.09 13.42 8.35
N THR A 198 15.19 13.37 7.36
CA THR A 198 15.56 13.18 5.95
C THR A 198 16.56 14.22 5.47
N THR A 199 16.53 15.44 6.01
CA THR A 199 17.48 16.52 5.69
C THR A 199 18.96 16.18 5.94
N LEU A 200 19.26 15.07 6.62
CA LEU A 200 20.62 14.56 6.76
C LEU A 200 21.18 13.96 5.45
N ALA A 201 20.32 13.41 4.58
CA ALA A 201 20.75 12.67 3.37
C ALA A 201 19.81 12.77 2.16
N PHE A 202 18.63 13.39 2.31
CA PHE A 202 17.59 13.49 1.28
C PHE A 202 16.90 14.85 1.36
N THR A 203 17.29 15.74 0.46
CA THR A 203 16.85 17.16 0.40
C THR A 203 16.45 17.58 -1.01
N GLU A 204 16.11 16.62 -1.86
CA GLU A 204 15.69 16.90 -3.23
C GLU A 204 14.25 17.43 -3.28
N ASP A 205 13.90 18.05 -4.41
CA ASP A 205 12.51 18.36 -4.73
C ASP A 205 11.86 17.15 -5.40
N VAL A 206 11.25 16.29 -4.57
CA VAL A 206 10.57 15.06 -5.02
C VAL A 206 9.47 15.37 -6.02
N LEU A 207 8.67 16.43 -5.78
CA LEU A 207 7.56 16.78 -6.66
C LEU A 207 8.07 17.25 -8.03
N ALA A 208 9.11 18.07 -8.07
CA ALA A 208 9.74 18.48 -9.32
C ALA A 208 10.38 17.29 -10.06
N ARG A 209 10.99 16.35 -9.34
CA ARG A 209 11.54 15.12 -9.94
C ARG A 209 10.46 14.27 -10.59
N PHE A 210 9.35 14.01 -9.88
CA PHE A 210 8.24 13.24 -10.45
C PHE A 210 7.59 13.98 -11.62
N ALA A 211 7.41 15.30 -11.54
CA ALA A 211 6.92 16.09 -12.67
C ALA A 211 7.85 16.03 -13.90
N ALA A 212 9.17 15.87 -13.70
CA ALA A 212 10.12 15.69 -14.79
C ALA A 212 10.06 14.30 -15.44
N TYR A 213 9.52 13.28 -14.75
CA TYR A 213 9.29 11.96 -15.34
C TYR A 213 8.05 11.91 -16.24
N GLY A 214 7.08 12.79 -16.03
CA GLY A 214 5.80 12.86 -16.77
C GLY A 214 4.62 12.37 -15.94
#